data_AF-A0A8T5DVS9-F1
#
_entry.id   AF-A0A8T5DVS9-F1
#
_cell.length_a   1.000
_cell.length_b   1.000
_cell.length_c   1.000
_cell.angle_alpha   90.00
_cell.angle_beta   90.00
_cell.angle_gamma   90.00
#
_symmetry.space_group_name_H-M   'P 1'
#
loop_
_entity.id
_entity.type
_entity.pdbx_description
1 polymer ?
#
loop_
_entity_poly.entity_id
_entity_poly.type
_entity_poly.pdbx_seq_one_letter_code
_entity_poly.pdbx_strand_id
1 'polypeptide(L)'
;MAGVYCPTCEADVEPAAKFCLSCGHDMTGQGPITSTGHDLNQLRDVIRLRDDLSMADKFDMIAKIEEGANPIKLGIAAPAEGEEYDIGDAFSSAEIDSTSISTNINRDWGNSPAANAAVRAVVRGTNAWDLIQEGKLDLNEGLFREAMDTGMEASTHIHDVASGEHEGIDPEAMRAIPVLKPPKRSFCPKCGSDIHANTMLQWRKWRDSASEVVSMQLEASMETSLIQVASHYINVMQALQDERDDAYSKLQNLDQSVMEEKIRAKLEKSIRKELEQEIRSELEEEFQNKTVSNVAKKGDSPKKETKSTPAKKKPEKKKTTPKKSGGMFGAKKPKKTYDGEKGGKADWFLKDALDTVYDPHGTGKPIKGATILARSSEGNVRVRDVVRIYSKEGEAGISELAWTSPLTRYIIDAYDAC
;
A
#
# COMPACT_ATOMS: atom_id res chain seq x y z
N MET A 1 27.68 -14.17 24.20
CA MET A 1 26.75 -14.54 23.12
C MET A 1 25.41 -14.84 23.79
N ALA A 2 24.36 -14.08 23.48
CA ALA A 2 23.06 -14.18 24.15
C ALA A 2 21.97 -14.25 23.07
N GLY A 3 21.36 -15.41 22.95
CA GLY A 3 20.50 -15.76 21.84
C GLY A 3 20.42 -17.27 21.68
N VAL A 4 19.95 -17.70 20.51
CA VAL A 4 19.70 -19.09 20.17
C VAL A 4 20.16 -19.32 18.72
N TYR A 5 20.67 -20.52 18.45
CA TYR A 5 21.59 -20.76 17.34
C TYR A 5 21.06 -21.80 16.37
N CYS A 6 21.48 -21.70 15.11
CA CYS A 6 21.20 -22.74 14.13
C CYS A 6 22.04 -24.00 14.42
N PRO A 7 21.43 -25.20 14.58
CA PRO A 7 22.18 -26.44 14.84
C PRO A 7 23.08 -26.90 13.68
N THR A 8 22.98 -26.25 12.51
CA THR A 8 23.69 -26.61 11.27
C THR A 8 24.79 -25.60 10.89
N CYS A 9 24.72 -24.35 11.34
CA CYS A 9 25.70 -23.32 10.98
C CYS A 9 26.03 -22.29 12.09
N GLU A 10 25.53 -22.51 13.32
CA GLU A 10 25.83 -21.71 14.52
C GLU A 10 25.51 -20.20 14.45
N ALA A 11 24.89 -19.73 13.37
CA ALA A 11 24.38 -18.37 13.26
C ALA A 11 23.23 -18.10 14.25
N ASP A 12 23.18 -16.89 14.81
CA ASP A 12 22.03 -16.40 15.57
C ASP A 12 20.74 -16.49 14.73
N VAL A 13 19.67 -16.94 15.38
CA VAL A 13 18.33 -17.09 14.78
C VAL A 13 17.28 -16.64 15.79
N GLU A 14 16.14 -16.15 15.32
CA GLU A 14 15.03 -15.84 16.24
C GLU A 14 14.49 -17.15 16.87
N PRO A 15 14.14 -17.17 18.17
CA PRO A 15 13.50 -18.34 18.80
C PRO A 15 12.20 -18.80 18.12
N ALA A 16 11.59 -17.91 17.34
CA ALA A 16 10.36 -18.08 16.56
C ALA A 16 10.61 -18.49 15.09
N ALA A 17 11.88 -18.61 14.65
CA ALA A 17 12.22 -18.90 13.26
C ALA A 17 11.88 -20.33 12.84
N LYS A 18 11.25 -20.49 11.67
CA LYS A 18 10.99 -21.80 11.04
C LYS A 18 12.13 -22.28 10.14
N PHE A 19 13.00 -21.38 9.72
CA PHE A 19 14.15 -21.68 8.88
C PHE A 19 15.31 -20.76 9.27
N CYS A 20 16.55 -21.26 9.23
CA CYS A 20 17.71 -20.40 9.38
C CYS A 20 17.91 -19.55 8.12
N LEU A 21 17.95 -18.22 8.28
CA LEU A 21 18.18 -17.30 7.16
C LEU A 21 19.57 -17.46 6.51
N SER A 22 20.57 -17.92 7.28
CA SER A 22 21.96 -18.03 6.84
C SER A 22 22.29 -19.32 6.08
N CYS A 23 21.57 -20.42 6.33
CA CYS A 23 21.85 -21.72 5.69
C CYS A 23 20.62 -22.47 5.13
N GLY A 24 19.39 -21.98 5.36
CA GLY A 24 18.17 -22.62 4.89
C GLY A 24 17.70 -23.85 5.68
N HIS A 25 18.38 -24.23 6.77
CA HIS A 25 17.98 -25.36 7.62
C HIS A 25 16.57 -25.22 8.20
N ASP A 26 15.78 -26.28 8.18
CA ASP A 26 14.39 -26.32 8.66
C ASP A 26 14.32 -26.57 10.17
N MET A 27 13.87 -25.55 10.89
CA MET A 27 13.77 -25.53 12.36
C MET A 27 12.53 -26.25 12.90
N THR A 28 11.67 -26.77 12.04
CA THR A 28 10.49 -27.56 12.44
C THR A 28 10.80 -29.03 12.69
N GLY A 29 11.92 -29.55 12.17
CA GLY A 29 12.41 -30.91 12.41
C GLY A 29 13.41 -31.00 13.57
N GLN A 30 14.43 -30.13 13.57
CA GLN A 30 15.39 -29.98 14.66
C GLN A 30 15.43 -28.50 15.03
N GLY A 31 15.06 -28.16 16.27
CA GLY A 31 14.84 -26.77 16.69
C GLY A 31 16.12 -25.94 16.76
N PRO A 32 15.99 -24.61 16.96
CA PRO A 32 17.11 -23.78 17.37
C PRO A 32 17.66 -24.31 18.71
N ILE A 33 18.98 -24.22 18.88
CA ILE A 33 19.66 -24.68 20.09
C ILE A 33 20.06 -23.51 20.98
N THR A 34 20.13 -23.74 22.29
CA THR A 34 20.74 -22.79 23.23
C THR A 34 22.25 -22.71 23.03
N SER A 35 22.89 -21.72 23.68
CA SER A 35 24.33 -21.66 23.94
C SER A 35 24.93 -22.98 24.46
N THR A 36 24.13 -23.81 25.13
CA THR A 36 24.54 -25.12 25.70
C THR A 36 24.17 -26.29 24.78
N GLY A 37 23.84 -26.07 23.52
CA GLY A 37 23.52 -27.12 22.54
C GLY A 37 22.17 -27.83 22.73
N HIS A 38 21.31 -27.36 23.62
CA HIS A 38 20.02 -28.00 23.92
C HIS A 38 18.91 -27.44 23.02
N ASP A 39 18.07 -28.30 22.45
CA ASP A 39 16.93 -27.90 21.59
C ASP A 39 15.87 -27.10 22.40
N LEU A 40 15.60 -25.87 21.96
CA LEU A 40 14.60 -24.99 22.57
C LEU A 40 13.21 -25.62 22.69
N ASN A 41 12.79 -26.39 21.68
CA ASN A 41 11.44 -26.95 21.64
C ASN A 41 11.26 -28.00 22.73
N GLN A 42 12.29 -28.84 22.93
CA GLN A 42 12.33 -29.80 24.03
C GLN A 42 12.33 -29.09 25.40
N LEU A 43 13.14 -28.04 25.57
CA LEU A 43 13.16 -27.24 26.81
C LEU A 43 11.80 -26.58 27.10
N ARG A 44 11.18 -25.96 26.08
CA ARG A 44 9.84 -25.34 26.19
C ARG A 44 8.78 -26.38 26.59
N ASP A 45 8.82 -27.58 26.02
CA ASP A 45 7.88 -28.65 26.33
C ASP A 45 8.05 -29.17 27.78
N VAL A 46 9.30 -29.36 28.24
CA VAL A 46 9.62 -29.70 29.63
C VAL A 46 9.08 -28.64 30.61
N ILE A 47 9.27 -27.35 30.32
CA ILE A 47 8.77 -26.26 31.17
C ILE A 47 7.24 -26.21 31.19
N ARG A 48 6.56 -26.52 30.07
CA ARG A 48 5.09 -26.62 30.04
C ARG A 48 4.58 -27.78 30.91
N LEU A 49 5.26 -28.93 30.91
CA LEU A 49 4.90 -30.15 31.67
C LEU A 49 5.21 -30.08 33.18
N ARG A 50 5.93 -29.07 33.67
CA ARG A 50 6.29 -28.90 35.09
C ARG A 50 5.12 -28.41 35.94
N ASP A 51 4.47 -29.27 36.71
CA ASP A 51 3.35 -28.87 37.59
C ASP A 51 3.77 -28.11 38.86
N ASP A 52 5.08 -27.99 39.12
CA ASP A 52 5.65 -27.26 40.26
C ASP A 52 5.76 -25.74 40.06
N LEU A 53 5.39 -25.24 38.87
CA LEU A 53 5.54 -23.84 38.46
C LEU A 53 4.19 -23.18 38.14
N SER A 54 4.00 -21.92 38.55
CA SER A 54 2.86 -21.15 38.05
C SER A 54 3.03 -20.85 36.56
N MET A 55 1.92 -20.56 35.86
CA MET A 55 1.99 -20.17 34.45
C MET A 55 2.89 -18.95 34.21
N ALA A 56 2.98 -18.02 35.18
CA ALA A 56 3.87 -16.86 35.08
C ALA A 56 5.36 -17.28 35.11
N ASP A 57 5.73 -18.17 36.03
CA ASP A 57 7.11 -18.66 36.17
C ASP A 57 7.53 -19.50 34.96
N LYS A 58 6.59 -20.26 34.38
CA LYS A 58 6.79 -20.96 33.10
C LYS A 58 7.10 -19.99 31.96
N PHE A 59 6.37 -18.87 31.85
CA PHE A 59 6.65 -17.86 30.83
C PHE A 59 7.97 -17.13 31.05
N ASP A 60 8.32 -16.81 32.29
CA ASP A 60 9.58 -16.15 32.65
C ASP A 60 10.80 -17.05 32.35
N MET A 61 10.74 -18.34 32.68
CA MET A 61 11.83 -19.27 32.33
C MET A 61 11.90 -19.59 30.82
N ILE A 62 10.78 -19.68 30.11
CA ILE A 62 10.81 -19.78 28.64
C ILE A 62 11.43 -18.52 28.04
N ALA A 63 11.03 -17.32 28.47
CA ALA A 63 11.58 -16.06 27.98
C ALA A 63 13.09 -15.96 28.22
N LYS A 64 13.56 -16.31 29.43
CA LYS A 64 14.99 -16.33 29.76
C LYS A 64 15.79 -17.24 28.83
N ILE A 65 15.27 -18.44 28.50
CA ILE A 65 15.94 -19.36 27.56
C ILE A 65 15.86 -18.86 26.11
N GLU A 66 14.74 -18.28 25.68
CA GLU A 66 14.61 -17.59 24.38
C GLU A 66 15.60 -16.41 24.25
N GLU A 67 15.96 -15.78 25.37
CA GLU A 67 16.94 -14.68 25.49
C GLU A 67 18.38 -15.18 25.77
N GLY A 68 18.62 -16.50 25.71
CA GLY A 68 19.96 -17.11 25.77
C GLY A 68 20.44 -17.55 27.17
N ALA A 69 19.60 -17.54 28.20
CA ALA A 69 19.98 -18.01 29.52
C ALA A 69 20.20 -19.53 29.54
N ASN A 70 21.31 -19.95 30.16
CA ASN A 70 21.74 -21.36 30.17
C ASN A 70 20.72 -22.26 30.91
N PRO A 71 20.08 -23.25 30.24
CA PRO A 71 19.03 -24.09 30.83
C PRO A 71 19.53 -24.97 31.99
N ILE A 72 20.84 -25.24 32.03
CA ILE A 72 21.51 -25.92 33.14
C ILE A 72 21.52 -25.04 34.40
N LYS A 73 21.88 -23.75 34.27
CA LYS A 73 21.86 -22.79 35.40
C LYS A 73 20.44 -22.45 35.89
N LEU A 74 19.42 -22.75 35.07
CA LEU A 74 17.99 -22.68 35.44
C LEU A 74 17.43 -23.99 36.02
N GLY A 75 18.23 -25.06 36.13
CA GLY A 75 17.77 -26.35 36.68
C GLY A 75 16.71 -27.06 35.81
N ILE A 76 16.76 -26.85 34.49
CA ILE A 76 15.84 -27.45 33.50
C ILE A 76 16.55 -28.55 32.70
N ALA A 77 17.87 -28.44 32.53
CA ALA A 77 18.73 -29.44 31.93
C ALA A 77 19.80 -29.91 32.92
N ALA A 78 20.24 -31.17 32.80
CA ALA A 78 21.42 -31.66 33.52
C ALA A 78 22.71 -31.11 32.85
N PRO A 79 23.78 -30.84 33.61
CA PRO A 79 25.08 -30.58 33.01
C PRO A 79 25.59 -31.82 32.26
N ALA A 80 26.35 -31.61 31.18
CA ALA A 80 27.24 -32.64 30.67
C ALA A 80 28.35 -32.90 31.70
N GLU A 81 28.81 -34.14 31.82
CA GLU A 81 29.86 -34.51 32.78
C GLU A 81 31.22 -33.90 32.36
N GLY A 82 31.58 -32.74 32.92
CA GLY A 82 32.95 -32.22 32.80
C GLY A 82 33.18 -30.73 33.08
N GLU A 83 32.18 -29.85 32.95
CA GLU A 83 32.44 -28.40 32.88
C GLU A 83 31.83 -27.58 34.04
N GLU A 84 32.70 -27.00 34.86
CA GLU A 84 32.38 -26.01 35.90
C GLU A 84 32.61 -24.59 35.35
N TYR A 85 31.54 -23.79 35.20
CA TYR A 85 31.60 -22.46 34.57
C TYR A 85 31.22 -21.30 35.49
N ASP A 86 32.14 -20.33 35.55
CA ASP A 86 32.10 -19.06 36.29
C ASP A 86 30.76 -18.30 36.14
N ILE A 87 30.51 -17.43 37.12
CA ILE A 87 29.27 -16.68 37.34
C ILE A 87 29.49 -15.16 37.10
N GLY A 88 30.74 -14.68 37.07
CA GLY A 88 31.05 -13.23 37.05
C GLY A 88 30.66 -12.48 35.77
N ASP A 89 30.82 -13.08 34.59
CA ASP A 89 30.92 -12.33 33.31
C ASP A 89 29.56 -11.89 32.70
N ALA A 90 28.44 -12.17 33.37
CA ALA A 90 27.09 -11.95 32.85
C ALA A 90 26.48 -10.55 33.12
N PHE A 91 27.23 -9.63 33.74
CA PHE A 91 26.73 -8.34 34.23
C PHE A 91 27.42 -7.11 33.59
N SER A 92 27.99 -7.23 32.40
CA SER A 92 28.58 -6.09 31.66
C SER A 92 28.43 -6.25 30.15
N SER A 93 28.25 -5.12 29.46
CA SER A 93 28.10 -4.97 28.00
C SER A 93 26.75 -5.40 27.39
N ALA A 94 25.83 -4.43 27.26
CA ALA A 94 24.64 -4.53 26.40
C ALA A 94 24.10 -3.15 25.95
N GLU A 95 24.98 -2.19 25.62
CA GLU A 95 24.57 -1.09 24.74
C GLU A 95 24.55 -1.63 23.30
N ILE A 96 23.42 -1.50 22.61
CA ILE A 96 23.22 -2.05 21.26
C ILE A 96 23.17 -0.89 20.28
N ASP A 97 24.21 -0.77 19.46
CA ASP A 97 24.33 0.26 18.42
C ASP A 97 23.38 -0.03 17.25
N SER A 98 22.50 0.91 16.95
CA SER A 98 21.46 0.78 15.93
C SER A 98 21.98 1.24 14.57
N THR A 99 22.85 0.43 13.94
CA THR A 99 23.39 0.72 12.60
C THR A 99 22.30 0.67 11.52
N SER A 100 21.67 1.81 11.24
CA SER A 100 20.63 1.96 10.22
C SER A 100 21.22 1.81 8.81
N ILE A 101 20.87 0.69 8.13
CA ILE A 101 21.34 0.38 6.77
C ILE A 101 20.54 1.21 5.75
N SER A 102 20.88 2.49 5.68
CA SER A 102 20.41 3.45 4.67
C SER A 102 21.05 3.19 3.31
N THR A 103 20.78 2.01 2.73
CA THR A 103 21.12 1.75 1.33
C THR A 103 20.37 2.71 0.43
N ASN A 104 21.09 3.67 -0.16
CA ASN A 104 20.57 4.58 -1.18
C ASN A 104 20.16 3.79 -2.43
N ILE A 105 18.91 3.31 -2.43
CA ILE A 105 18.26 2.74 -3.61
C ILE A 105 18.12 3.87 -4.63
N ASN A 106 18.92 3.82 -5.70
CA ASN A 106 18.81 4.77 -6.80
C ASN A 106 17.45 4.58 -7.50
N ARG A 107 16.49 5.47 -7.20
CA ARG A 107 15.07 5.33 -7.51
C ARG A 107 14.78 5.80 -8.93
N ASP A 108 14.92 4.89 -9.88
CA ASP A 108 14.77 5.17 -11.31
C ASP A 108 13.28 5.26 -11.74
N TRP A 109 12.69 6.43 -11.51
CA TRP A 109 11.29 6.73 -11.81
C TRP A 109 10.94 6.53 -13.29
N GLY A 110 9.76 5.97 -13.54
CA GLY A 110 9.27 5.73 -14.90
C GLY A 110 9.89 4.53 -15.62
N ASN A 111 10.79 3.75 -14.99
CA ASN A 111 11.32 2.52 -15.60
C ASN A 111 10.58 1.23 -15.19
N SER A 112 9.67 1.27 -14.20
CA SER A 112 8.79 0.13 -13.89
C SER A 112 7.71 -0.08 -14.97
N PRO A 113 7.67 -1.22 -15.69
CA PRO A 113 6.68 -1.45 -16.74
C PRO A 113 5.25 -1.54 -16.21
N ALA A 114 5.08 -2.06 -14.99
CA ALA A 114 3.78 -2.19 -14.33
C ALA A 114 3.22 -0.82 -13.89
N ALA A 115 4.05 0.02 -13.27
CA ALA A 115 3.66 1.39 -12.91
C ALA A 115 3.31 2.20 -14.17
N ASN A 116 4.15 2.13 -15.21
CA ASN A 116 3.87 2.75 -16.51
C ASN A 116 2.55 2.27 -17.13
N ALA A 117 2.23 0.98 -17.05
CA ALA A 117 0.97 0.46 -17.56
C ALA A 117 -0.24 1.00 -16.78
N ALA A 118 -0.14 1.09 -15.45
CA ALA A 118 -1.19 1.64 -14.59
C ALA A 118 -1.40 3.15 -14.81
N VAL A 119 -0.32 3.95 -14.78
CA VAL A 119 -0.36 5.39 -15.06
C VAL A 119 -0.94 5.65 -16.45
N ARG A 120 -0.48 4.93 -17.48
CA ARG A 120 -1.06 5.03 -18.83
C ARG A 120 -2.54 4.63 -18.86
N ALA A 121 -2.97 3.64 -18.10
CA ALA A 121 -4.38 3.23 -18.07
C ALA A 121 -5.31 4.30 -17.46
N VAL A 122 -4.84 5.07 -16.48
CA VAL A 122 -5.61 6.15 -15.83
C VAL A 122 -5.52 7.47 -16.60
N VAL A 123 -4.34 7.83 -17.11
CA VAL A 123 -4.08 9.14 -17.72
C VAL A 123 -4.57 9.23 -19.17
N ARG A 124 -4.65 8.10 -19.92
CA ARG A 124 -5.19 8.05 -21.30
C ARG A 124 -6.59 8.64 -21.40
N GLY A 125 -6.73 9.71 -22.18
CA GLY A 125 -7.99 10.43 -22.38
C GLY A 125 -8.22 11.61 -21.43
N THR A 126 -7.22 11.98 -20.63
CA THR A 126 -7.15 13.27 -19.93
C THR A 126 -6.30 14.26 -20.74
N ASN A 127 -6.57 15.57 -20.62
CA ASN A 127 -5.81 16.62 -21.30
C ASN A 127 -4.29 16.57 -20.99
N ALA A 128 -3.91 16.03 -19.82
CA ALA A 128 -2.51 15.83 -19.44
C ALA A 128 -1.80 14.80 -20.34
N TRP A 129 -2.51 13.76 -20.80
CA TRP A 129 -1.97 12.80 -21.77
C TRP A 129 -1.63 13.47 -23.10
N ASP A 130 -2.52 14.36 -23.57
CA ASP A 130 -2.33 15.04 -24.84
C ASP A 130 -1.13 16.01 -24.76
N LEU A 131 -0.96 16.72 -23.63
CA LEU A 131 0.23 17.56 -23.38
C LEU A 131 1.54 16.77 -23.31
N ILE A 132 1.52 15.55 -22.77
CA ILE A 132 2.67 14.61 -22.80
C ILE A 132 2.95 14.16 -24.24
N GLN A 133 1.91 13.84 -25.04
CA GLN A 133 2.09 13.45 -26.44
C GLN A 133 2.55 14.60 -27.34
N GLU A 134 2.16 15.83 -27.04
CA GLU A 134 2.64 17.05 -27.71
C GLU A 134 4.04 17.49 -27.26
N GLY A 135 4.66 16.81 -26.27
CA GLY A 135 5.97 17.17 -25.74
C GLY A 135 6.01 18.49 -24.96
N LYS A 136 4.84 18.96 -24.47
CA LYS A 136 4.69 20.21 -23.71
C LYS A 136 4.77 20.03 -22.19
N LEU A 137 4.78 18.79 -21.72
CA LEU A 137 4.95 18.42 -20.32
C LEU A 137 5.97 17.29 -20.24
N ASP A 138 7.18 17.60 -19.78
CA ASP A 138 8.24 16.60 -19.63
C ASP A 138 8.25 16.03 -18.20
N LEU A 139 7.93 14.75 -18.07
CA LEU A 139 7.97 14.02 -16.80
C LEU A 139 9.41 13.72 -16.34
N ASN A 140 10.43 14.10 -17.12
CA ASN A 140 11.84 14.01 -16.77
C ASN A 140 12.43 15.33 -16.26
N GLU A 141 11.66 16.43 -16.30
CA GLU A 141 12.06 17.71 -15.74
C GLU A 141 12.34 17.56 -14.23
N GLY A 142 13.50 18.06 -13.77
CA GLY A 142 14.10 17.67 -12.49
C GLY A 142 13.16 17.79 -11.29
N LEU A 143 12.34 18.85 -11.26
CA LEU A 143 11.32 19.10 -10.25
C LEU A 143 10.37 17.92 -10.03
N PHE A 144 9.87 17.30 -11.11
CA PHE A 144 8.91 16.20 -10.98
C PHE A 144 9.56 14.93 -10.42
N ARG A 145 10.86 14.74 -10.64
CA ARG A 145 11.62 13.63 -10.03
C ARG A 145 11.92 13.93 -8.57
N GLU A 146 12.48 15.11 -8.27
CA GLU A 146 12.76 15.59 -6.91
C GLU A 146 11.53 15.51 -6.00
N ALA A 147 10.37 16.01 -6.46
CA ALA A 147 9.12 15.94 -5.71
C ALA A 147 8.65 14.49 -5.46
N MET A 148 8.86 13.57 -6.41
CA MET A 148 8.50 12.15 -6.26
C MET A 148 9.49 11.42 -5.34
N ASP A 149 10.77 11.78 -5.37
CA ASP A 149 11.79 11.29 -4.43
C ASP A 149 11.46 11.69 -2.99
N THR A 150 11.21 12.98 -2.71
CA THR A 150 10.82 13.45 -1.35
C THR A 150 9.49 12.84 -0.89
N GLY A 151 8.54 12.63 -1.80
CA GLY A 151 7.31 11.88 -1.49
C GLY A 151 7.58 10.42 -1.12
N MET A 152 8.50 9.77 -1.82
CA MET A 152 8.89 8.40 -1.51
C MET A 152 9.73 8.29 -0.22
N GLU A 153 10.47 9.34 0.17
CA GLU A 153 11.12 9.46 1.48
C GLU A 153 10.08 9.49 2.63
N ALA A 154 9.04 10.33 2.50
CA ALA A 154 7.91 10.35 3.43
C ALA A 154 7.21 8.97 3.50
N SER A 155 7.10 8.27 2.37
CA SER A 155 6.57 6.91 2.29
C SER A 155 7.42 5.88 3.05
N THR A 156 8.76 6.00 3.02
CA THR A 156 9.65 5.14 3.81
C THR A 156 9.52 5.40 5.31
N HIS A 157 9.42 6.64 5.77
CA HIS A 157 9.22 6.91 7.20
C HIS A 157 7.97 6.24 7.78
N ILE A 158 6.87 6.16 7.02
CA ILE A 158 5.68 5.38 7.41
C ILE A 158 5.96 3.86 7.42
N HIS A 159 6.85 3.36 6.56
CA HIS A 159 7.29 1.96 6.57
C HIS A 159 8.11 1.62 7.81
N ASP A 160 9.09 2.46 8.14
CA ASP A 160 10.06 2.21 9.20
C ASP A 160 9.34 2.19 10.56
N VAL A 161 8.36 3.09 10.74
CA VAL A 161 7.45 3.08 11.90
C VAL A 161 6.51 1.88 11.91
N ALA A 162 5.99 1.43 10.77
CA ALA A 162 5.25 0.16 10.70
C ALA A 162 6.15 -1.06 11.04
N SER A 163 7.45 -0.97 10.81
CA SER A 163 8.45 -1.98 11.23
C SER A 163 8.73 -1.95 12.74
N GLY A 164 8.37 -0.86 13.43
CA GLY A 164 8.59 -0.64 14.86
C GLY A 164 9.83 0.18 15.21
N GLU A 165 10.36 0.98 14.28
CA GLU A 165 11.39 2.00 14.52
C GLU A 165 10.71 3.35 14.77
N HIS A 166 11.30 4.27 15.52
CA HIS A 166 10.61 5.50 15.96
C HIS A 166 11.57 6.69 16.17
N GLU A 167 12.34 7.03 15.14
CA GLU A 167 13.17 8.24 15.14
C GLU A 167 12.40 9.44 14.56
N GLY A 168 12.58 10.62 15.16
CA GLY A 168 12.20 11.92 14.59
C GLY A 168 10.71 12.29 14.54
N ILE A 169 9.76 11.39 14.84
CA ILE A 169 8.32 11.61 14.62
C ILE A 169 7.50 11.50 15.92
N ASP A 170 6.39 12.22 16.02
CA ASP A 170 5.48 12.23 17.17
C ASP A 170 4.93 10.82 17.53
N PRO A 171 5.23 10.29 18.73
CA PRO A 171 4.76 8.97 19.16
C PRO A 171 3.26 8.93 19.51
N GLU A 172 2.53 10.04 19.49
CA GLU A 172 1.06 10.03 19.58
C GLU A 172 0.41 9.80 18.21
N ALA A 173 0.77 10.58 17.19
CA ALA A 173 0.33 10.38 15.80
C ALA A 173 0.64 8.96 15.29
N MET A 174 1.86 8.45 15.57
CA MET A 174 2.29 7.14 15.09
C MET A 174 1.56 5.94 15.72
N ARG A 175 0.74 6.12 16.75
CA ARG A 175 -0.11 5.02 17.29
C ARG A 175 -1.18 4.55 16.31
N ALA A 176 -1.50 5.35 15.29
CA ALA A 176 -2.42 4.96 14.23
C ALA A 176 -1.80 3.91 13.29
N ILE A 177 -0.47 3.83 13.18
CA ILE A 177 0.22 2.94 12.25
C ILE A 177 0.25 1.51 12.81
N PRO A 178 -0.32 0.50 12.11
CA PRO A 178 -0.24 -0.88 12.55
C PRO A 178 1.20 -1.40 12.53
N VAL A 179 1.72 -1.82 13.70
CA VAL A 179 3.01 -2.53 13.77
C VAL A 179 2.89 -3.89 13.06
N LEU A 180 3.71 -4.05 12.01
CA LEU A 180 3.80 -5.20 11.12
C LEU A 180 4.94 -6.17 11.49
N LYS A 181 5.76 -5.84 12.50
CA LYS A 181 6.90 -6.65 12.96
C LYS A 181 6.46 -8.04 13.47
N PRO A 182 7.15 -9.15 13.10
CA PRO A 182 6.91 -10.46 13.68
C PRO A 182 7.10 -10.48 15.22
N PRO A 183 6.34 -11.29 15.98
CA PRO A 183 6.59 -11.48 17.41
C PRO A 183 7.89 -12.25 17.67
N LYS A 184 8.84 -11.64 18.40
CA LYS A 184 10.13 -12.26 18.78
C LYS A 184 9.99 -13.53 19.62
N ARG A 185 8.97 -13.59 20.49
CA ARG A 185 8.68 -14.71 21.39
C ARG A 185 7.64 -15.64 20.75
N SER A 186 7.77 -16.94 21.00
CA SER A 186 6.88 -17.97 20.40
C SER A 186 5.50 -18.07 21.08
N PHE A 187 5.29 -17.47 22.25
CA PHE A 187 4.06 -17.57 23.04
C PHE A 187 3.42 -16.21 23.38
N CYS A 188 2.09 -16.18 23.45
CA CYS A 188 1.34 -14.98 23.81
C CYS A 188 1.35 -14.74 25.33
N PRO A 189 1.94 -13.63 25.83
CA PRO A 189 2.09 -13.39 27.27
C PRO A 189 0.77 -13.14 28.02
N LYS A 190 -0.36 -12.97 27.33
CA LYS A 190 -1.70 -12.79 27.95
C LYS A 190 -2.48 -14.09 28.15
N CYS A 191 -2.13 -15.18 27.47
CA CYS A 191 -2.93 -16.42 27.50
C CYS A 191 -2.14 -17.72 27.29
N GLY A 192 -0.81 -17.66 27.14
CA GLY A 192 0.05 -18.84 26.96
C GLY A 192 -0.11 -19.60 25.64
N SER A 193 -1.00 -19.17 24.75
CA SER A 193 -1.17 -19.80 23.44
C SER A 193 0.06 -19.61 22.55
N ASP A 194 0.40 -20.66 21.81
CA ASP A 194 1.40 -20.62 20.74
C ASP A 194 0.99 -19.61 19.66
N ILE A 195 1.89 -18.69 19.34
CA ILE A 195 1.70 -17.67 18.30
C ILE A 195 1.78 -18.31 16.90
N HIS A 196 2.54 -19.40 16.73
CA HIS A 196 2.69 -20.11 15.47
C HIS A 196 1.50 -20.99 15.13
N ALA A 197 0.86 -21.63 16.11
CA ALA A 197 -0.47 -22.23 15.96
C ALA A 197 -1.50 -21.21 15.42
N ASN A 198 -1.30 -19.92 15.73
CA ASN A 198 -2.11 -18.80 15.28
C ASN A 198 -1.50 -18.03 14.08
N THR A 199 -0.50 -18.58 13.38
CA THR A 199 0.14 -17.93 12.21
C THR A 199 -0.84 -17.47 11.14
N MET A 200 -1.93 -18.22 10.90
CA MET A 200 -2.98 -17.82 9.93
C MET A 200 -3.81 -16.60 10.39
N LEU A 201 -3.92 -16.35 11.70
CA LEU A 201 -4.50 -15.12 12.25
C LEU A 201 -3.51 -13.97 12.20
N GLN A 202 -2.23 -14.21 12.47
CA GLN A 202 -1.18 -13.18 12.30
C GLN A 202 -1.04 -12.77 10.83
N TRP A 203 -1.03 -13.71 9.89
CA TRP A 203 -1.04 -13.44 8.45
C TRP A 203 -2.35 -12.77 7.98
N ARG A 204 -3.46 -12.99 8.69
CA ARG A 204 -4.70 -12.21 8.49
C ARG A 204 -4.51 -10.77 8.94
N LYS A 205 -4.11 -10.53 10.19
CA LYS A 205 -3.83 -9.18 10.71
C LYS A 205 -2.83 -8.44 9.82
N TRP A 206 -1.73 -9.09 9.45
CA TRP A 206 -0.66 -8.52 8.64
C TRP A 206 -1.18 -8.08 7.26
N ARG A 207 -1.90 -8.93 6.52
CA ARG A 207 -2.49 -8.57 5.23
C ARG A 207 -3.52 -7.44 5.36
N ASP A 208 -4.41 -7.54 6.36
CA ASP A 208 -5.55 -6.64 6.49
C ASP A 208 -5.08 -5.24 6.92
N SER A 209 -4.08 -5.16 7.82
CA SER A 209 -3.39 -3.90 8.20
C SER A 209 -2.34 -3.43 7.20
N ALA A 210 -1.73 -4.29 6.39
CA ALA A 210 -0.79 -3.84 5.35
C ALA A 210 -1.48 -2.99 4.27
N SER A 211 -2.77 -3.23 4.00
CA SER A 211 -3.56 -2.36 3.12
C SER A 211 -3.78 -0.96 3.70
N GLU A 212 -3.79 -0.82 5.02
CA GLU A 212 -3.93 0.45 5.75
C GLU A 212 -2.59 1.20 5.76
N VAL A 213 -1.48 0.51 6.08
CA VAL A 213 -0.10 1.04 5.96
C VAL A 213 0.18 1.51 4.53
N VAL A 214 -0.11 0.69 3.51
CA VAL A 214 0.10 1.07 2.10
C VAL A 214 -0.78 2.26 1.69
N SER A 215 -1.98 2.41 2.26
CA SER A 215 -2.80 3.60 2.02
C SER A 215 -2.14 4.87 2.57
N MET A 216 -1.70 4.86 3.84
CA MET A 216 -1.01 5.99 4.47
C MET A 216 0.33 6.31 3.80
N GLN A 217 1.07 5.28 3.37
CA GLN A 217 2.30 5.42 2.59
C GLN A 217 2.08 6.13 1.26
N LEU A 218 0.99 5.79 0.54
CA LEU A 218 0.63 6.44 -0.71
C LEU A 218 0.13 7.86 -0.49
N GLU A 219 -0.74 8.07 0.50
CA GLU A 219 -1.29 9.38 0.90
C GLU A 219 -0.17 10.36 1.24
N ALA A 220 0.70 10.03 2.21
CA ALA A 220 1.85 10.83 2.58
C ALA A 220 2.78 11.12 1.38
N SER A 221 3.04 10.10 0.54
CA SER A 221 3.90 10.31 -0.64
C SER A 221 3.29 11.28 -1.65
N MET A 222 1.99 11.16 -1.92
CA MET A 222 1.30 12.01 -2.88
C MET A 222 1.13 13.43 -2.35
N GLU A 223 0.82 13.62 -1.06
CA GLU A 223 0.75 14.95 -0.45
C GLU A 223 2.11 15.65 -0.49
N THR A 224 3.19 15.01 -0.05
CA THR A 224 4.54 15.59 -0.08
C THR A 224 4.99 15.94 -1.51
N SER A 225 4.76 15.07 -2.50
CA SER A 225 5.06 15.38 -3.90
C SER A 225 4.22 16.54 -4.43
N LEU A 226 2.93 16.59 -4.12
CA LEU A 226 2.05 17.68 -4.56
C LEU A 226 2.39 19.00 -3.88
N ILE A 227 2.84 18.99 -2.62
CA ILE A 227 3.34 20.17 -1.90
C ILE A 227 4.60 20.73 -2.58
N GLN A 228 5.57 19.87 -2.96
CA GLN A 228 6.80 20.33 -3.63
C GLN A 228 6.55 20.83 -5.06
N VAL A 229 5.61 20.22 -5.79
CA VAL A 229 5.16 20.74 -7.10
C VAL A 229 4.40 22.08 -6.93
N ALA A 230 3.55 22.20 -5.92
CA ALA A 230 2.80 23.43 -5.66
C ALA A 230 3.69 24.58 -5.18
N SER A 231 4.68 24.32 -4.33
CA SER A 231 5.63 25.34 -3.84
C SER A 231 6.41 25.94 -5.01
N HIS A 232 6.89 25.11 -5.94
CA HIS A 232 7.55 25.57 -7.16
C HIS A 232 6.62 26.44 -8.02
N TYR A 233 5.39 26.01 -8.30
CA TYR A 233 4.47 26.82 -9.11
C TYR A 233 4.08 28.14 -8.42
N ILE A 234 3.98 28.17 -7.09
CA ILE A 234 3.78 29.43 -6.34
C ILE A 234 4.99 30.37 -6.52
N ASN A 235 6.21 29.86 -6.38
CA ASN A 235 7.44 30.65 -6.56
C ASN A 235 7.57 31.19 -8.00
N VAL A 236 7.26 30.37 -9.02
CA VAL A 236 7.26 30.80 -10.42
C VAL A 236 6.17 31.85 -10.70
N MET A 237 4.97 31.68 -10.15
CA MET A 237 3.88 32.65 -10.28
C MET A 237 4.20 33.98 -9.60
N GLN A 238 4.90 33.96 -8.46
CA GLN A 238 5.40 35.16 -7.78
C GLN A 238 6.46 35.86 -8.63
N ALA A 239 7.48 35.15 -9.12
CA ALA A 239 8.51 35.72 -10.00
C ALA A 239 7.93 36.35 -11.28
N LEU A 240 6.96 35.68 -11.92
CA LEU A 240 6.24 36.23 -13.09
C LEU A 240 5.36 37.43 -12.74
N GLN A 241 4.80 37.48 -11.53
CA GLN A 241 4.05 38.64 -11.06
C GLN A 241 4.98 39.83 -10.80
N ASP A 242 6.12 39.61 -10.15
CA ASP A 242 7.15 40.61 -9.89
C ASP A 242 7.71 41.16 -11.20
N GLU A 243 8.11 40.31 -12.16
CA GLU A 243 8.53 40.74 -13.51
C GLU A 243 7.46 41.59 -14.21
N ARG A 244 6.18 41.26 -14.02
CA ARG A 244 5.05 41.98 -14.62
C ARG A 244 4.82 43.33 -13.93
N ASP A 245 4.89 43.42 -12.60
CA ASP A 245 4.83 44.69 -11.87
C ASP A 245 6.05 45.58 -12.17
N ASP A 246 7.23 44.98 -12.32
CA ASP A 246 8.48 45.68 -12.68
C ASP A 246 8.49 46.14 -14.15
N ALA A 247 7.83 45.42 -15.06
CA ALA A 247 7.56 45.89 -16.42
C ALA A 247 6.51 47.02 -16.44
N TYR A 248 5.46 46.94 -15.61
CA TYR A 248 4.45 48.00 -15.47
C TYR A 248 5.04 49.28 -14.87
N SER A 249 5.92 49.19 -13.88
CA SER A 249 6.61 50.36 -13.31
C SER A 249 7.53 51.03 -14.34
N LYS A 250 8.25 50.24 -15.16
CA LYS A 250 9.06 50.76 -16.28
C LYS A 250 8.20 51.42 -17.35
N LEU A 251 6.99 50.90 -17.62
CA LEU A 251 6.02 51.53 -18.54
C LEU A 251 5.43 52.83 -17.98
N GLN A 252 5.12 52.91 -16.68
CA GLN A 252 4.61 54.14 -16.06
C GLN A 252 5.69 55.23 -15.97
N ASN A 253 6.96 54.86 -15.80
CA ASN A 253 8.10 55.78 -15.78
C ASN A 253 8.60 56.17 -17.19
N LEU A 254 8.01 55.65 -18.27
CA LEU A 254 8.30 56.07 -19.64
C LEU A 254 7.48 57.31 -20.01
N ASP A 255 8.03 58.48 -19.65
CA ASP A 255 7.44 59.77 -19.97
C ASP A 255 7.29 59.94 -21.51
N GLN A 256 6.03 59.86 -21.98
CA GLN A 256 5.70 59.73 -23.40
C GLN A 256 6.14 60.96 -24.20
N SER A 257 6.13 62.13 -23.55
CA SER A 257 6.64 63.41 -24.07
C SER A 257 8.14 63.33 -24.39
N VAL A 258 8.95 62.91 -23.42
CA VAL A 258 10.41 62.78 -23.53
C VAL A 258 10.79 61.69 -24.54
N MET A 259 9.99 60.63 -24.68
CA MET A 259 10.17 59.62 -25.72
C MET A 259 9.85 60.17 -27.12
N GLU A 260 8.76 60.92 -27.28
CA GLU A 260 8.46 61.61 -28.54
C GLU A 260 9.55 62.61 -28.93
N GLU A 261 10.06 63.42 -28.01
CA GLU A 261 11.18 64.34 -28.28
C GLU A 261 12.45 63.60 -28.71
N LYS A 262 12.81 62.50 -28.02
CA LYS A 262 13.95 61.65 -28.40
C LYS A 262 13.77 60.99 -29.77
N ILE A 263 12.54 60.62 -30.14
CA ILE A 263 12.21 60.08 -31.45
C ILE A 263 12.30 61.18 -32.51
N ARG A 264 11.65 62.33 -32.31
CA ARG A 264 11.69 63.50 -33.22
C ARG A 264 13.13 63.97 -33.45
N ALA A 265 13.93 64.13 -32.40
CA ALA A 265 15.32 64.57 -32.50
C ALA A 265 16.26 63.54 -33.14
N LYS A 266 15.92 62.24 -33.13
CA LYS A 266 16.62 61.21 -33.93
C LYS A 266 16.16 61.24 -35.39
N LEU A 267 14.85 61.32 -35.62
CA LEU A 267 14.25 61.34 -36.95
C LEU A 267 14.71 62.57 -37.74
N GLU A 268 14.70 63.76 -37.11
CA GLU A 268 15.21 65.00 -37.72
C GLU A 268 16.70 64.92 -38.05
N LYS A 269 17.51 64.23 -37.23
CA LYS A 269 18.94 63.98 -37.53
C LYS A 269 19.16 62.94 -38.62
N SER A 270 18.22 62.04 -38.85
CA SER A 270 18.24 61.12 -40.00
C SER A 270 17.82 61.88 -41.25
N ILE A 271 16.65 62.50 -41.25
CA ILE A 271 16.09 63.31 -42.35
C ILE A 271 17.08 64.41 -42.77
N ARG A 272 17.72 65.13 -41.85
CA ARG A 272 18.74 66.15 -42.21
C ARG A 272 19.97 65.54 -42.87
N LYS A 273 20.43 64.36 -42.46
CA LYS A 273 21.54 63.65 -43.12
C LYS A 273 21.14 63.11 -44.48
N GLU A 274 19.94 62.57 -44.59
CA GLU A 274 19.35 62.09 -45.84
C GLU A 274 19.19 63.25 -46.82
N LEU A 275 18.66 64.41 -46.40
CA LEU A 275 18.64 65.64 -47.21
C LEU A 275 20.04 66.18 -47.53
N GLU A 276 20.99 66.17 -46.59
CA GLU A 276 22.38 66.59 -46.86
C GLU A 276 23.11 65.65 -47.83
N GLN A 277 22.69 64.38 -47.91
CA GLN A 277 23.15 63.43 -48.92
C GLN A 277 22.43 63.62 -50.26
N GLU A 278 21.10 63.76 -50.23
CA GLU A 278 20.23 63.96 -51.40
C GLU A 278 20.59 65.26 -52.13
N ILE A 279 20.69 66.39 -51.41
CA ILE A 279 21.14 67.70 -51.95
C ILE A 279 22.59 67.64 -52.45
N ARG A 280 23.45 66.78 -51.87
CA ARG A 280 24.80 66.58 -52.42
C ARG A 280 24.77 65.78 -53.72
N SER A 281 23.96 64.71 -53.81
CA SER A 281 23.77 64.00 -55.08
C SER A 281 23.07 64.89 -56.12
N GLU A 282 22.09 65.71 -55.75
CA GLU A 282 21.46 66.67 -56.67
C GLU A 282 22.46 67.72 -57.15
N LEU A 283 23.34 68.24 -56.28
CA LEU A 283 24.37 69.22 -56.67
C LEU A 283 25.49 68.58 -57.52
N GLU A 284 25.87 67.33 -57.23
CA GLU A 284 26.77 66.54 -58.08
C GLU A 284 26.11 66.21 -59.42
N GLU A 285 24.80 65.93 -59.44
CA GLU A 285 24.00 65.74 -60.65
C GLU A 285 23.80 67.03 -61.45
N GLU A 286 23.62 68.21 -60.83
CA GLU A 286 23.61 69.50 -61.54
C GLU A 286 24.97 69.80 -62.21
N PHE A 287 26.07 69.34 -61.61
CA PHE A 287 27.41 69.40 -62.23
C PHE A 287 27.58 68.40 -63.39
N GLN A 288 26.92 67.23 -63.34
CA GLN A 288 26.99 66.19 -64.38
C GLN A 288 26.00 66.42 -65.54
N ASN A 289 24.78 66.89 -65.26
CA ASN A 289 23.64 66.94 -66.18
C ASN A 289 23.69 68.08 -67.21
N LYS A 290 24.90 68.44 -67.68
CA LYS A 290 25.09 69.37 -68.80
C LYS A 290 24.84 68.74 -70.18
N THR A 291 24.20 67.57 -70.26
CA THR A 291 23.64 66.98 -71.50
C THR A 291 22.42 66.08 -71.26
N VAL A 292 21.27 66.50 -71.82
CA VAL A 292 20.25 65.73 -72.59
C VAL A 292 20.51 64.22 -72.81
N SER A 293 19.53 63.27 -72.80
CA SER A 293 18.05 63.32 -72.96
C SER A 293 17.39 62.05 -72.37
N ASN A 294 16.21 62.04 -71.71
CA ASN A 294 14.81 62.09 -72.24
C ASN A 294 14.18 60.70 -72.63
N VAL A 295 12.84 60.57 -72.49
CA VAL A 295 11.93 59.49 -72.97
C VAL A 295 11.91 58.15 -72.18
N ALA A 296 10.78 57.46 -71.87
CA ALA A 296 9.36 57.85 -71.63
C ALA A 296 8.47 56.69 -71.09
N LYS A 297 7.41 57.04 -70.34
CA LYS A 297 6.05 56.39 -70.23
C LYS A 297 5.84 54.97 -69.64
N LYS A 298 4.98 54.94 -68.59
CA LYS A 298 3.76 54.10 -68.34
C LYS A 298 3.79 52.61 -68.76
N GLY A 299 3.48 51.64 -67.89
CA GLY A 299 2.15 51.37 -67.27
C GLY A 299 1.50 50.16 -67.97
N ASP A 300 0.56 49.37 -67.43
CA ASP A 300 -0.21 49.34 -66.18
C ASP A 300 -0.53 47.84 -65.84
N SER A 301 -1.30 47.55 -64.79
CA SER A 301 -1.77 46.20 -64.38
C SER A 301 -3.14 45.86 -65.07
N PRO A 302 -4.03 44.92 -64.63
CA PRO A 302 -3.97 43.85 -63.60
C PRO A 302 -4.70 42.50 -63.96
N LYS A 303 -4.80 41.58 -62.96
CA LYS A 303 -5.88 40.57 -62.75
C LYS A 303 -5.96 39.37 -63.74
N LYS A 304 -6.50 38.17 -63.41
CA LYS A 304 -7.57 37.81 -62.44
C LYS A 304 -7.55 36.29 -62.02
N GLU A 305 -8.20 36.00 -60.89
CA GLU A 305 -9.11 34.86 -60.52
C GLU A 305 -9.19 33.57 -61.39
N THR A 306 -9.55 32.36 -60.89
CA THR A 306 -10.74 32.03 -60.06
C THR A 306 -10.74 30.57 -59.51
N LYS A 307 -11.44 30.31 -58.37
CA LYS A 307 -12.21 29.10 -57.89
C LYS A 307 -11.85 27.65 -58.37
N SER A 308 -12.01 26.56 -57.59
CA SER A 308 -13.23 26.13 -56.87
C SER A 308 -13.05 25.01 -55.80
N THR A 309 -14.12 24.70 -55.05
CA THR A 309 -14.28 23.65 -53.98
C THR A 309 -15.18 22.47 -54.50
N PRO A 310 -15.89 21.56 -53.75
CA PRO A 310 -16.08 21.35 -52.28
C PRO A 310 -16.33 19.87 -51.72
N ALA A 311 -16.49 19.74 -50.37
CA ALA A 311 -17.49 18.88 -49.64
C ALA A 311 -17.45 17.30 -49.68
N LYS A 312 -18.04 16.48 -48.77
CA LYS A 312 -18.64 16.61 -47.38
C LYS A 312 -18.88 15.21 -46.68
N LYS A 313 -18.61 15.14 -45.34
CA LYS A 313 -19.35 14.51 -44.20
C LYS A 313 -20.06 13.10 -44.23
N LYS A 314 -19.68 12.22 -43.25
CA LYS A 314 -20.46 11.48 -42.16
C LYS A 314 -21.76 10.66 -42.53
N PRO A 315 -22.44 9.87 -41.64
CA PRO A 315 -22.38 9.62 -40.16
C PRO A 315 -22.41 8.09 -39.75
N GLU A 316 -22.80 7.51 -38.57
CA GLU A 316 -23.21 7.94 -37.20
C GLU A 316 -22.75 6.93 -36.07
N LYS A 317 -23.56 5.93 -35.62
CA LYS A 317 -23.37 5.15 -34.33
C LYS A 317 -24.13 3.79 -34.20
N LYS A 318 -23.77 2.98 -33.17
CA LYS A 318 -24.75 2.36 -32.22
C LYS A 318 -24.13 1.99 -30.84
N LYS A 319 -24.98 1.77 -29.81
CA LYS A 319 -24.65 1.38 -28.42
C LYS A 319 -25.60 0.27 -27.91
N THR A 320 -25.23 -0.42 -26.84
CA THR A 320 -26.11 -1.26 -25.98
C THR A 320 -25.89 -0.93 -24.48
N THR A 321 -26.75 -1.45 -23.58
CA THR A 321 -26.95 -0.95 -22.21
C THR A 321 -26.73 -1.99 -21.09
N PRO A 322 -26.46 -1.56 -19.83
CA PRO A 322 -26.16 -2.44 -18.68
C PRO A 322 -27.40 -2.87 -17.86
N LYS A 323 -27.19 -3.78 -16.87
CA LYS A 323 -28.22 -4.25 -15.91
C LYS A 323 -28.01 -3.71 -14.47
N LYS A 324 -29.07 -3.81 -13.66
CA LYS A 324 -29.26 -3.30 -12.27
C LYS A 324 -30.10 -4.30 -11.44
N SER A 325 -30.20 -4.26 -10.10
CA SER A 325 -29.32 -3.77 -9.02
C SER A 325 -29.97 -4.04 -7.64
N GLY A 326 -29.22 -4.52 -6.63
CA GLY A 326 -29.70 -4.77 -5.25
C GLY A 326 -29.03 -6.01 -4.65
N GLY A 327 -28.93 -6.22 -3.34
CA GLY A 327 -29.53 -5.50 -2.19
C GLY A 327 -30.08 -6.54 -1.19
N MET A 328 -29.25 -7.13 -0.32
CA MET A 328 -28.89 -6.62 1.03
C MET A 328 -30.03 -6.76 2.06
N PHE A 329 -29.99 -7.87 2.81
CA PHE A 329 -30.79 -8.26 4.00
C PHE A 329 -32.34 -8.27 3.89
N GLY A 330 -32.97 -9.35 4.37
CA GLY A 330 -34.44 -9.38 4.59
C GLY A 330 -35.22 -10.62 4.10
N ALA A 331 -34.57 -11.76 3.82
CA ALA A 331 -35.29 -12.96 3.41
C ALA A 331 -36.18 -13.52 4.55
N LYS A 332 -37.50 -13.57 4.34
CA LYS A 332 -38.42 -14.28 5.24
C LYS A 332 -38.12 -15.78 5.18
N LYS A 333 -38.00 -16.44 6.34
CA LYS A 333 -37.77 -17.90 6.41
C LYS A 333 -38.84 -18.64 5.58
N PRO A 334 -38.46 -19.59 4.70
CA PRO A 334 -39.44 -20.49 4.09
C PRO A 334 -40.07 -21.36 5.20
N LYS A 335 -41.39 -21.56 5.13
CA LYS A 335 -42.08 -22.61 5.90
C LYS A 335 -42.22 -23.84 5.03
N LYS A 336 -41.96 -25.01 5.60
CA LYS A 336 -42.16 -26.33 5.00
C LYS A 336 -42.80 -27.23 6.06
N THR A 337 -43.52 -28.25 5.64
CA THR A 337 -44.20 -29.21 6.53
C THR A 337 -43.95 -30.63 6.04
N TYR A 338 -43.86 -31.58 6.97
CA TYR A 338 -43.66 -32.99 6.67
C TYR A 338 -44.97 -33.80 6.77
N ASP A 339 -45.58 -34.07 5.61
CA ASP A 339 -46.80 -34.88 5.47
C ASP A 339 -46.52 -36.38 5.19
N GLY A 340 -45.30 -36.86 5.48
CA GLY A 340 -44.84 -38.23 5.15
C GLY A 340 -44.99 -39.27 6.27
N GLU A 341 -44.51 -40.49 6.01
CA GLU A 341 -44.61 -41.62 6.95
C GLU A 341 -43.85 -41.39 8.27
N LYS A 342 -44.35 -42.00 9.35
CA LYS A 342 -43.75 -41.93 10.70
C LYS A 342 -42.34 -42.51 10.70
N GLY A 343 -41.34 -41.64 10.88
CA GLY A 343 -39.91 -41.98 10.89
C GLY A 343 -39.10 -41.32 9.77
N GLY A 344 -39.72 -40.98 8.63
CA GLY A 344 -39.01 -40.35 7.50
C GLY A 344 -38.64 -38.88 7.69
N LYS A 345 -39.19 -38.19 8.71
CA LYS A 345 -39.02 -36.76 8.97
C LYS A 345 -37.54 -36.35 9.05
N ALA A 346 -36.67 -37.16 9.67
CA ALA A 346 -35.24 -36.87 9.80
C ALA A 346 -34.52 -36.79 8.43
N ASP A 347 -34.73 -37.77 7.56
CA ASP A 347 -34.06 -37.84 6.27
C ASP A 347 -34.70 -36.92 5.21
N TRP A 348 -36.01 -36.64 5.32
CA TRP A 348 -36.66 -35.55 4.59
C TRP A 348 -36.07 -34.19 5.00
N PHE A 349 -35.99 -33.88 6.30
CA PHE A 349 -35.51 -32.58 6.77
C PHE A 349 -34.08 -32.30 6.30
N LEU A 350 -33.20 -33.31 6.40
CA LEU A 350 -31.80 -33.23 5.95
C LEU A 350 -31.62 -33.08 4.44
N LYS A 351 -32.64 -33.38 3.63
CA LYS A 351 -32.63 -33.28 2.18
C LYS A 351 -33.33 -32.02 1.68
N ASP A 352 -34.53 -31.74 2.21
CA ASP A 352 -35.51 -30.84 1.62
C ASP A 352 -35.85 -29.61 2.50
N ALA A 353 -35.37 -29.52 3.76
CA ALA A 353 -35.74 -28.44 4.69
C ALA A 353 -34.59 -27.73 5.46
N LEU A 354 -33.30 -28.04 5.21
CA LEU A 354 -32.17 -27.35 5.86
C LEU A 354 -32.01 -25.84 5.50
N ASP A 355 -32.87 -25.32 4.63
CA ASP A 355 -33.03 -23.90 4.30
C ASP A 355 -34.06 -23.16 5.19
N THR A 356 -34.79 -23.86 6.06
CA THR A 356 -35.66 -23.24 7.08
C THR A 356 -34.89 -22.86 8.36
N VAL A 357 -33.72 -23.48 8.56
CA VAL A 357 -32.80 -23.24 9.70
C VAL A 357 -32.32 -21.79 9.70
N TYR A 358 -32.25 -21.18 10.89
CA TYR A 358 -31.78 -19.80 11.03
C TYR A 358 -30.26 -19.70 10.91
N ASP A 359 -29.79 -18.91 9.94
CA ASP A 359 -28.39 -18.48 9.84
C ASP A 359 -28.20 -17.13 10.55
N PRO A 360 -27.63 -17.09 11.76
CA PRO A 360 -27.38 -15.84 12.49
C PRO A 360 -26.29 -14.96 11.84
N HIS A 361 -25.52 -15.49 10.88
CA HIS A 361 -24.49 -14.74 10.16
C HIS A 361 -24.98 -14.17 8.82
N GLY A 362 -26.24 -14.43 8.43
CA GLY A 362 -26.89 -13.80 7.27
C GLY A 362 -26.23 -14.13 5.93
N THR A 363 -25.50 -15.24 5.82
CA THR A 363 -24.72 -15.62 4.63
C THR A 363 -25.58 -16.00 3.42
N GLY A 364 -26.88 -16.25 3.64
CA GLY A 364 -27.85 -16.60 2.61
C GLY A 364 -27.65 -17.99 1.99
N LYS A 365 -26.79 -18.83 2.58
CA LYS A 365 -26.48 -20.18 2.09
C LYS A 365 -27.17 -21.21 2.99
N PRO A 366 -27.95 -22.16 2.44
CA PRO A 366 -28.58 -23.21 3.25
C PRO A 366 -27.50 -24.10 3.88
N ILE A 367 -27.76 -24.53 5.11
CA ILE A 367 -26.88 -25.42 5.85
C ILE A 367 -26.90 -26.81 5.17
N LYS A 368 -25.78 -27.53 5.22
CA LYS A 368 -25.66 -28.88 4.65
C LYS A 368 -25.64 -29.91 5.77
N GLY A 369 -26.27 -31.07 5.59
CA GLY A 369 -26.23 -32.16 6.58
C GLY A 369 -24.81 -32.65 6.90
N ALA A 370 -23.84 -32.43 6.00
CA ALA A 370 -22.43 -32.74 6.20
C ALA A 370 -21.63 -31.64 6.94
N THR A 371 -22.20 -30.48 7.22
CA THR A 371 -21.55 -29.40 7.96
C THR A 371 -21.23 -29.87 9.38
N ILE A 372 -19.98 -29.64 9.80
CA ILE A 372 -19.50 -29.95 11.16
C ILE A 372 -19.89 -28.79 12.08
N LEU A 373 -20.56 -29.11 13.19
CA LEU A 373 -21.03 -28.15 14.20
C LEU A 373 -20.00 -27.97 15.32
N ALA A 374 -19.30 -29.03 15.69
CA ALA A 374 -18.29 -29.06 16.74
C ALA A 374 -17.24 -30.16 16.48
N ARG A 375 -16.06 -30.03 17.11
CA ARG A 375 -14.93 -30.95 16.98
C ARG A 375 -14.29 -31.22 18.34
N SER A 376 -13.89 -32.46 18.58
CA SER A 376 -13.02 -32.87 19.69
C SER A 376 -11.90 -33.77 19.16
N SER A 377 -10.99 -34.20 20.05
CA SER A 377 -10.04 -35.29 19.82
C SER A 377 -10.71 -36.62 19.47
N GLU A 378 -11.95 -36.82 19.92
CA GLU A 378 -12.71 -38.07 19.79
C GLU A 378 -13.59 -38.11 18.54
N GLY A 379 -13.97 -36.95 17.97
CA GLY A 379 -14.86 -36.92 16.82
C GLY A 379 -15.25 -35.54 16.28
N ASN A 380 -16.09 -35.56 15.24
CA ASN A 380 -16.64 -34.36 14.61
C ASN A 380 -18.17 -34.51 14.52
N VAL A 381 -18.92 -33.71 15.28
CA VAL A 381 -20.39 -33.71 15.26
C VAL A 381 -20.87 -32.97 14.02
N ARG A 382 -21.81 -33.55 13.25
CA ARG A 382 -22.39 -32.89 12.06
C ARG A 382 -23.88 -32.69 12.20
N VAL A 383 -24.42 -31.78 11.38
CA VAL A 383 -25.86 -31.44 11.31
C VAL A 383 -26.74 -32.69 11.13
N ARG A 384 -26.35 -33.61 10.24
CA ARG A 384 -27.07 -34.88 10.04
C ARG A 384 -27.10 -35.78 11.28
N ASP A 385 -26.04 -35.72 12.09
CA ASP A 385 -25.88 -36.60 13.24
C ASP A 385 -26.79 -36.09 14.37
N VAL A 386 -26.79 -34.76 14.61
CA VAL A 386 -27.72 -34.08 15.52
C VAL A 386 -29.18 -34.34 15.16
N VAL A 387 -29.60 -34.12 13.91
CA VAL A 387 -31.01 -34.33 13.49
C VAL A 387 -31.44 -35.79 13.69
N ARG A 388 -30.57 -36.76 13.36
CA ARG A 388 -30.88 -38.19 13.47
C ARG A 388 -30.91 -38.67 14.93
N ILE A 389 -30.04 -38.14 15.79
CA ILE A 389 -30.07 -38.41 17.25
C ILE A 389 -31.35 -37.79 17.84
N TYR A 390 -31.60 -36.50 17.58
CA TYR A 390 -32.80 -35.80 18.07
C TYR A 390 -34.09 -36.52 17.69
N SER A 391 -34.20 -37.00 16.45
CA SER A 391 -35.37 -37.72 15.95
C SER A 391 -35.67 -39.07 16.65
N LYS A 392 -34.75 -39.57 17.48
CA LYS A 392 -34.87 -40.84 18.22
C LYS A 392 -34.89 -40.66 19.74
N GLU A 393 -34.05 -39.76 20.24
CA GLU A 393 -33.67 -39.65 21.66
C GLU A 393 -34.00 -38.26 22.26
N GLY A 394 -34.54 -37.34 21.46
CA GLY A 394 -34.85 -35.97 21.86
C GLY A 394 -33.60 -35.16 22.22
N GLU A 395 -33.76 -34.10 23.00
CA GLU A 395 -32.64 -33.24 23.43
C GLU A 395 -31.63 -34.00 24.29
N ALA A 396 -32.08 -35.00 25.06
CA ALA A 396 -31.26 -35.76 26.00
C ALA A 396 -30.21 -36.67 25.33
N GLY A 397 -30.44 -37.11 24.07
CA GLY A 397 -29.43 -37.84 23.29
C GLY A 397 -28.34 -36.93 22.70
N ILE A 398 -28.56 -35.61 22.64
CA ILE A 398 -27.63 -34.68 22.01
C ILE A 398 -26.43 -34.44 22.93
N SER A 399 -25.27 -34.98 22.54
CA SER A 399 -23.98 -34.81 23.22
C SER A 399 -23.68 -33.35 23.58
N GLU A 400 -23.09 -33.10 24.75
CA GLU A 400 -22.66 -31.76 25.20
C GLU A 400 -21.77 -31.04 24.18
N LEU A 401 -20.91 -31.77 23.47
CA LEU A 401 -20.08 -31.26 22.37
C LEU A 401 -20.91 -30.62 21.23
N ALA A 402 -22.13 -31.08 20.97
CA ALA A 402 -23.01 -30.45 19.98
C ALA A 402 -23.58 -29.12 20.48
N TRP A 403 -23.85 -29.02 21.79
CA TRP A 403 -24.40 -27.81 22.42
C TRP A 403 -23.42 -26.64 22.51
N THR A 404 -22.11 -26.87 22.29
CA THR A 404 -21.14 -25.78 22.12
C THR A 404 -21.38 -24.97 20.84
N SER A 405 -22.20 -25.46 19.91
CA SER A 405 -22.58 -24.78 18.68
C SER A 405 -23.97 -24.14 18.81
N PRO A 406 -24.13 -22.80 18.74
CA PRO A 406 -25.44 -22.16 18.87
C PRO A 406 -26.41 -22.54 17.73
N LEU A 407 -25.88 -22.99 16.60
CA LEU A 407 -26.65 -23.54 15.48
C LEU A 407 -27.47 -24.79 15.87
N THR A 408 -27.05 -25.55 16.89
CA THR A 408 -27.74 -26.77 17.34
C THR A 408 -29.18 -26.47 17.78
N ARG A 409 -29.41 -25.36 18.50
CA ARG A 409 -30.76 -24.89 18.85
C ARG A 409 -31.59 -24.55 17.62
N TYR A 410 -31.04 -23.75 16.70
CA TYR A 410 -31.75 -23.35 15.48
C TYR A 410 -32.07 -24.52 14.54
N ILE A 411 -31.32 -25.62 14.61
CA ILE A 411 -31.60 -26.87 13.88
C ILE A 411 -32.78 -27.61 14.52
N ILE A 412 -32.86 -27.67 15.84
CA ILE A 412 -33.98 -28.26 16.59
C ILE A 412 -35.25 -27.42 16.39
N ASP A 413 -35.18 -26.11 16.63
CA ASP A 413 -36.28 -25.14 16.41
C ASP A 413 -36.89 -25.28 15.00
N ALA A 414 -36.03 -25.46 13.99
CA ALA A 414 -36.45 -25.62 12.60
C ALA A 414 -36.99 -27.02 12.30
N TYR A 415 -36.46 -28.07 12.93
CA TYR A 415 -36.95 -29.43 12.80
C TYR A 415 -38.36 -29.58 13.39
N ASP A 416 -38.65 -28.98 14.54
CA ASP A 416 -39.98 -29.05 15.17
C ASP A 416 -40.99 -28.07 14.59
N ALA A 417 -40.54 -27.01 13.91
CA ALA A 417 -41.39 -26.12 13.13
C ALA A 417 -41.79 -26.67 11.74
N CYS A 418 -41.30 -27.85 11.36
CA CYS A 418 -41.61 -28.56 10.10
C CYS A 418 -42.40 -29.87 10.32
#